data_AF-A0A5J6STA0-F1
#
_entry.id   AF-A0A5J6STA0-F1
#
_cell.length_a   1.000
_cell.length_b   1.000
_cell.length_c   1.000
_cell.angle_alpha   90.00
_cell.angle_beta   90.00
_cell.angle_gamma   90.00
#
_symmetry.space_group_name_H-M   'P 1'
#
loop_
_entity.id
_entity.type
_entity.pdbx_description
1 polymer ?
#
loop_
_entity_poly.entity_id
_entity_poly.type
_entity_poly.pdbx_seq_one_letter_code
_entity_poly.pdbx_strand_id
1 'polypeptide(L)'
;MDISGFIHELQTSSLKDFKKLAKDLDLKLSDKEIKEVYPLLQEISLTWLLLGVPMNIQQKLISILGEQRAVNLFQQLKEKAPSILREK
;
A
#
# COMPACT_ATOMS: atom_id res chain seq x y z
N MET A 1 1.20 -12.59 -10.75
CA MET A 1 2.00 -11.34 -10.96
C MET A 1 2.99 -11.25 -9.83
N ASP A 2 4.31 -11.32 -10.01
CA ASP A 2 5.28 -11.37 -8.90
C ASP A 2 5.27 -10.14 -7.97
N ILE A 3 5.83 -10.28 -6.76
CA ILE A 3 5.83 -9.23 -5.73
C ILE A 3 6.49 -7.93 -6.21
N SER A 4 7.53 -8.06 -7.05
CA SER A 4 8.21 -6.94 -7.69
C SER A 4 7.33 -6.24 -8.71
N GLY A 5 6.48 -6.98 -9.42
CA GLY A 5 5.48 -6.44 -10.34
C GLY A 5 4.41 -5.64 -9.59
N PHE A 6 3.97 -6.12 -8.42
CA PHE A 6 3.04 -5.40 -7.55
C PHE A 6 3.62 -4.10 -7.00
N ILE A 7 4.86 -4.15 -6.50
CA ILE A 7 5.56 -2.94 -6.05
C ILE A 7 5.69 -1.97 -7.22
N HIS A 8 6.15 -2.43 -8.39
CA HIS A 8 6.32 -1.57 -9.55
C HIS A 8 4.98 -0.97 -10.02
N GLU A 9 3.90 -1.75 -10.03
CA GLU A 9 2.56 -1.25 -10.35
C GLU A 9 2.12 -0.19 -9.34
N LEU A 10 2.30 -0.42 -8.04
CA LEU A 10 2.00 0.59 -7.02
C LEU A 10 2.84 1.86 -7.19
N GLN A 11 4.13 1.73 -7.51
CA GLN A 11 5.08 2.84 -7.72
C GLN A 11 4.86 3.61 -9.02
N THR A 12 4.33 2.97 -10.06
CA THR A 12 4.11 3.59 -11.37
C THR A 12 2.64 3.92 -11.63
N SER A 13 1.74 3.45 -10.77
CA SER A 13 0.31 3.72 -10.87
C SER A 13 0.05 5.23 -10.83
N SER A 14 -0.86 5.69 -11.68
CA SER A 14 -1.37 7.05 -11.58
C SER A 14 -2.31 7.16 -10.38
N LEU A 15 -2.59 8.37 -9.88
CA LEU A 15 -3.57 8.58 -8.80
C LEU A 15 -4.93 7.92 -9.11
N LYS A 16 -5.34 7.88 -10.39
CA LYS A 16 -6.58 7.22 -10.82
C LYS A 16 -6.50 5.71 -10.69
N ASP A 17 -5.36 5.11 -11.05
CA ASP A 17 -5.15 3.67 -10.96
C ASP A 17 -4.96 3.24 -9.52
N PHE A 18 -4.25 4.02 -8.72
CA PHE A 18 -4.16 3.83 -7.28
C PHE A 18 -5.54 3.86 -6.61
N LYS A 19 -6.45 4.76 -7.04
CA LYS A 19 -7.83 4.79 -6.54
C LYS A 19 -8.61 3.52 -6.91
N LYS A 20 -8.35 2.93 -8.07
CA LYS A 20 -8.95 1.63 -8.45
C LYS A 20 -8.35 0.50 -7.61
N LEU A 21 -7.02 0.43 -7.51
CA LEU A 21 -6.33 -0.53 -6.65
C LEU A 21 -6.83 -0.44 -5.21
N ALA A 22 -6.95 0.76 -4.64
CA ALA A 22 -7.50 0.95 -3.31
C ALA A 22 -8.91 0.37 -3.17
N LYS A 23 -9.77 0.50 -4.18
CA LYS A 23 -11.09 -0.15 -4.18
C LYS A 23 -11.00 -1.68 -4.30
N ASP A 24 -10.15 -2.20 -5.18
CA ASP A 24 -9.90 -3.64 -5.34
C ASP A 24 -9.26 -4.30 -4.10
N LEU A 25 -8.59 -3.48 -3.30
CA LEU A 25 -8.02 -3.83 -2.00
C LEU A 25 -9.02 -3.62 -0.84
N ASP A 26 -10.28 -3.27 -1.10
CA ASP A 26 -11.28 -2.87 -0.09
C ASP A 26 -10.76 -1.81 0.90
N LEU A 27 -9.81 -0.99 0.48
CA LEU A 27 -9.30 0.11 1.27
C LEU A 27 -10.33 1.23 1.24
N LYS A 28 -11.06 1.36 2.35
CA LYS A 28 -11.98 2.47 2.59
C LYS A 28 -11.18 3.76 2.78
N LEU A 29 -10.72 4.36 1.69
CA LEU A 29 -10.00 5.63 1.66
C LEU A 29 -10.85 6.71 1.00
N SER A 30 -10.94 7.86 1.64
CA SER A 30 -11.57 9.06 1.09
C SER A 30 -10.67 9.69 0.02
N ASP A 31 -11.24 10.46 -0.91
CA ASP A 31 -10.46 11.15 -1.95
C ASP A 31 -9.31 12.03 -1.41
N LYS A 32 -9.48 12.62 -0.22
CA LYS A 32 -8.41 13.37 0.47
C LYS A 32 -7.31 12.44 0.97
N GLU A 33 -7.68 11.32 1.60
CA GLU A 33 -6.74 10.34 2.13
C GLU A 33 -5.96 9.67 1.01
N ILE A 34 -6.61 9.37 -0.12
CA ILE A 34 -5.95 8.81 -1.31
C ILE A 34 -4.83 9.73 -1.79
N LYS A 35 -5.05 11.05 -1.84
CA LYS A 35 -4.02 12.01 -2.28
C LYS A 35 -2.81 12.07 -1.35
N GLU A 36 -3.01 11.86 -0.06
CA GLU A 36 -1.95 11.88 0.96
C GLU A 36 -1.23 10.53 1.06
N VAL A 37 -1.97 9.42 0.95
CA VAL A 37 -1.44 8.05 1.02
C VAL A 37 -0.69 7.65 -0.26
N TYR A 38 -1.17 8.11 -1.42
CA TYR A 38 -0.57 7.83 -2.72
C TYR A 38 0.95 8.08 -2.77
N PRO A 39 1.46 9.29 -2.47
CA PRO A 39 2.90 9.54 -2.51
C PRO A 39 3.68 8.69 -1.50
N LEU A 40 3.07 8.31 -0.37
CA LEU A 40 3.71 7.45 0.63
C LEU A 40 3.84 6.01 0.15
N LEU A 41 2.85 5.51 -0.58
CA LEU A 41 2.88 4.17 -1.16
C LEU A 41 3.73 4.08 -2.42
N GLN A 42 4.06 5.20 -3.05
CA GLN A 42 5.04 5.24 -4.14
C GLN A 42 6.48 4.99 -3.63
N GLU A 43 6.73 5.18 -2.34
CA GLU A 43 8.00 4.80 -1.70
C GLU A 43 8.04 3.32 -1.29
N ILE A 44 6.97 2.56 -1.54
CA ILE A 44 6.92 1.14 -1.18
C ILE A 44 8.06 0.38 -1.83
N SER A 45 8.68 -0.51 -1.06
CA SER A 45 9.78 -1.33 -1.54
C SER A 45 9.67 -2.73 -0.97
N LEU A 46 10.40 -3.66 -1.58
CA LEU A 46 10.47 -5.04 -1.13
C LEU A 46 11.00 -5.11 0.32
N THR A 47 11.90 -4.19 0.68
CA THR A 47 12.39 -3.98 2.05
C THR A 47 11.25 -3.69 3.03
N TRP A 48 10.24 -2.90 2.65
CA TRP A 48 9.11 -2.61 3.54
C TRP A 48 8.25 -3.83 3.80
N LEU A 49 8.07 -4.68 2.79
CA LEU A 49 7.31 -5.91 2.91
C LEU A 49 8.05 -6.97 3.75
N LEU A 50 9.38 -7.00 3.66
CA LEU A 50 10.23 -7.95 4.38
C LEU A 50 10.57 -7.51 5.81
N LEU A 51 11.09 -6.29 5.97
CA LEU A 51 11.59 -5.75 7.24
C LEU A 51 10.56 -4.90 7.99
N GLY A 52 9.52 -4.44 7.30
CA GLY A 52 8.52 -3.51 7.84
C GLY A 52 8.67 -2.10 7.29
N VAL A 53 7.60 -1.33 7.43
CA VAL A 53 7.50 0.03 6.89
C VAL A 53 8.34 1.00 7.76
N PRO A 54 9.11 1.92 7.15
CA PRO A 54 9.85 2.94 7.87
C PRO A 54 8.98 3.73 8.85
N MET A 55 9.51 4.01 10.04
CA MET A 55 8.82 4.69 11.14
C MET A 55 8.18 6.02 10.70
N ASN A 56 8.88 6.80 9.87
CA ASN A 56 8.38 8.07 9.33
C ASN A 56 7.13 7.89 8.46
N ILE A 57 7.11 6.88 7.59
CA ILE A 57 5.96 6.57 6.72
C ILE A 57 4.83 5.99 7.55
N GLN A 58 5.14 5.10 8.49
CA GLN A 58 4.16 4.53 9.40
C GLN A 58 3.45 5.62 10.20
N GLN A 59 4.18 6.57 10.79
CA GLN A 59 3.57 7.69 11.53
C GLN A 59 2.71 8.59 10.64
N LYS A 60 3.15 8.87 9.39
CA LYS A 60 2.32 9.64 8.45
C LYS A 60 1.02 8.90 8.12
N LEU A 61 1.09 7.60 7.83
CA LEU A 61 -0.10 6.79 7.53
C LEU A 61 -1.05 6.71 8.73
N ILE A 62 -0.52 6.57 9.95
CA ILE A 62 -1.30 6.63 11.19
C ILE A 62 -1.96 8.00 11.35
N SER A 63 -1.25 9.09 11.06
CA SER A 63 -1.80 10.45 11.14
C SER A 63 -2.90 10.72 10.10
N ILE A 64 -2.83 10.10 8.91
CA ILE A 64 -3.81 10.30 7.83
C ILE A 64 -5.04 9.40 8.03
N LEU A 65 -4.82 8.12 8.34
CA LEU A 65 -5.85 7.08 8.33
C LEU A 65 -6.36 6.70 9.72
N GLY A 66 -5.58 6.98 10.76
CA GLY A 66 -5.72 6.39 12.08
C GLY A 66 -4.98 5.06 12.20
N GLU A 67 -4.59 4.71 13.42
CA GLU A 67 -3.73 3.55 13.72
C GLU A 67 -4.28 2.24 13.16
N GLN A 68 -5.55 1.93 13.45
CA GLN A 68 -6.17 0.68 12.99
C GLN A 68 -6.23 0.58 11.46
N ARG A 69 -6.55 1.68 10.76
CA ARG A 69 -6.68 1.68 9.30
C ARG A 69 -5.33 1.64 8.61
N ALA A 70 -4.30 2.28 9.18
CA ALA A 70 -2.93 2.17 8.71
C ALA A 70 -2.42 0.73 8.83
N VAL A 71 -2.62 0.08 9.99
CA VAL A 71 -2.26 -1.33 10.19
C VAL A 71 -2.99 -2.24 9.20
N ASN A 72 -4.31 -2.02 9.01
CA ASN A 72 -5.09 -2.80 8.05
C ASN A 72 -4.58 -2.62 6.60
N LEU A 73 -4.21 -1.40 6.21
CA LEU A 73 -3.63 -1.12 4.90
C LEU A 73 -2.31 -1.87 4.69
N PHE A 74 -1.43 -1.90 5.70
CA PHE A 74 -0.20 -2.67 5.63
C PHE A 74 -0.44 -4.18 5.55
N GLN A 75 -1.41 -4.70 6.31
CA GLN A 75 -1.81 -6.10 6.25
C GLN A 75 -2.33 -6.46 4.85
N GLN A 76 -3.24 -5.66 4.30
CA GLN A 76 -3.77 -5.84 2.95
C GLN A 76 -2.66 -5.86 1.88
N LEU A 77 -1.73 -4.90 1.94
CA LEU A 77 -0.56 -4.86 1.06
C LEU A 77 0.30 -6.11 1.23
N LYS A 78 0.52 -6.52 2.47
CA LYS A 78 1.31 -7.71 2.83
C LYS A 78 0.56 -9.01 2.62
N GLU A 79 -0.75 -9.08 2.43
CA GLU A 79 -1.47 -10.31 2.09
C GLU A 79 -1.59 -10.49 0.57
N LYS A 80 -1.81 -9.39 -0.16
CA LYS A 80 -1.86 -9.41 -1.63
C LYS A 80 -0.49 -9.67 -2.25
N ALA A 81 0.57 -9.08 -1.67
CA ALA A 81 1.95 -9.30 -2.10
C ALA A 81 2.45 -10.76 -2.05
N PRO A 82 2.13 -11.60 -1.04
CA PRO A 82 2.48 -13.01 -0.96
C PRO A 82 1.41 -13.97 -1.49
N SER A 83 0.14 -13.57 -1.65
CA SER A 83 -0.83 -14.37 -2.41
C SER A 83 -0.31 -14.64 -3.82
N ILE A 84 0.35 -13.63 -4.37
CA ILE A 84 1.16 -13.65 -5.58
C ILE A 84 2.36 -14.63 -5.55
N LEU A 85 2.97 -14.87 -4.39
CA LEU A 85 4.12 -15.77 -4.22
C LEU A 85 3.68 -17.25 -4.10
N ARG A 86 2.40 -17.52 -3.82
CA ARG A 86 1.86 -18.88 -3.67
C ARG A 86 1.49 -19.55 -4.99
N GLU A 87 1.43 -18.82 -6.10
CA GLU A 87 1.15 -19.37 -7.44
C GLU A 87 2.42 -19.86 -8.16
N LYS A 88 3.32 -20.57 -7.47
CA LYS A 88 4.45 -21.27 -8.10
C LYS A 88 4.32 -22.78 -7.99
#